data_AF-A0A7X9ABL8-F1
#
_entry.id   AF-A0A7X9ABL8-F1
#
_cell.length_a   1.000
_cell.length_b   1.000
_cell.length_c   1.000
_cell.angle_alpha   90.00
_cell.angle_beta   90.00
_cell.angle_gamma   90.00
#
_symmetry.space_group_name_H-M   'P 1'
#
loop_
_entity.id
_entity.type
_entity.pdbx_description
1 polymer ?
#
loop_
_entity_poly.entity_id
_entity_poly.type
_entity_poly.pdbx_seq_one_letter_code
_entity_poly.pdbx_strand_id
1 'polypeptide(L)'
;THVLPQGIDRYKRSKSMEIDKYPSPLDVNGIATRLEELKALRDGWLDGKAGLALDKASLDWLAEAFQHNYPDDLPPPYLYPTAEGGIQAEWSVNNTWEITLEIDLKHKRGEWHALEMITGTEKEKSLNLNKSESWQWMKTEIERRTGGEA
;
A
#
# COMPACT_ATOMS: atom_id res chain seq x y z
N THR A 1 5.84 42.10 -0.39
CA THR A 1 6.19 40.80 0.23
C THR A 1 5.07 39.84 0.00
N HIS A 2 5.12 39.05 -1.08
CA HIS A 2 4.14 38.00 -1.35
C HIS A 2 4.81 36.67 -1.01
N VAL A 3 4.25 35.96 -0.03
CA VAL A 3 4.68 34.62 0.35
C VAL A 3 3.76 33.64 -0.37
N LEU A 4 4.32 32.89 -1.32
CA LEU A 4 3.69 31.72 -1.92
C LEU A 4 3.81 30.55 -0.94
N PRO A 5 2.72 29.84 -0.58
CA PRO A 5 2.88 28.57 0.12
C PRO A 5 3.47 27.55 -0.87
N GLN A 6 4.69 27.13 -0.54
CA GLN A 6 5.47 26.11 -1.22
C GLN A 6 4.70 24.78 -1.15
N GLY A 7 4.05 24.41 -2.24
CA GLY A 7 3.69 23.02 -2.50
C GLY A 7 4.99 22.24 -2.63
N ILE A 8 5.32 21.47 -1.60
CA ILE A 8 6.56 20.69 -1.57
C ILE A 8 6.41 19.55 -2.56
N ASP A 9 7.01 19.78 -3.73
CA ASP A 9 7.64 18.83 -4.64
C ASP A 9 8.25 17.65 -3.85
N ARG A 10 7.52 16.54 -3.73
CA ARG A 10 8.02 15.27 -3.17
C ARG A 10 8.06 14.15 -4.20
N TYR A 11 7.82 14.44 -5.48
CA TYR A 11 8.03 13.47 -6.56
C TYR A 11 9.49 13.48 -7.02
N LYS A 12 10.40 13.15 -6.09
CA LYS A 12 11.58 12.40 -6.50
C LYS A 12 11.14 10.96 -6.64
N ARG A 13 10.77 10.63 -7.89
CA ARG A 13 10.88 9.29 -8.47
C ARG A 13 12.15 8.65 -7.93
N SER A 14 12.04 7.89 -6.85
CA SER A 14 13.02 6.87 -6.51
C SER A 14 12.96 5.95 -7.70
N LYS A 15 13.93 6.17 -8.59
CA LYS A 15 14.41 5.23 -9.58
C LYS A 15 14.09 3.85 -9.04
N SER A 16 13.25 3.13 -9.78
CA SER A 16 13.02 1.70 -9.72
C SER A 16 14.41 1.05 -9.74
N MET A 17 15.04 1.01 -8.57
CA MET A 17 16.36 0.47 -8.36
C MET A 17 16.10 -1.00 -8.21
N GLU A 18 16.26 -1.69 -9.34
CA GLU A 18 16.73 -3.06 -9.41
C GLU A 18 16.04 -3.96 -8.38
N ILE A 19 14.89 -4.49 -8.80
CA ILE A 19 14.16 -5.60 -8.17
C ILE A 19 15.06 -6.85 -8.27
N ASP A 20 16.20 -6.81 -7.62
CA ASP A 20 17.19 -7.87 -7.61
C ASP A 20 17.31 -8.33 -6.16
N LYS A 21 16.56 -9.40 -5.88
CA LYS A 21 16.47 -10.17 -4.61
C LYS A 21 15.49 -9.67 -3.56
N TYR A 22 14.21 -9.67 -3.91
CA TYR A 22 13.23 -10.26 -2.99
C TYR A 22 12.80 -11.61 -3.58
N PRO A 23 12.60 -12.65 -2.76
CA PRO A 23 12.19 -13.94 -3.29
C PRO A 23 10.98 -13.74 -4.20
N SER A 24 10.99 -14.47 -5.31
CA SER A 24 9.94 -14.64 -6.32
C SER A 24 8.53 -14.50 -5.74
N PRO A 25 7.48 -14.18 -6.52
CA PRO A 25 6.10 -14.25 -6.06
C PRO A 25 5.78 -15.68 -5.60
N LEU A 26 6.13 -15.97 -4.36
CA LEU A 26 5.90 -17.23 -3.69
C LEU A 26 4.46 -17.15 -3.21
N ASP A 27 3.63 -17.75 -4.05
CA ASP A 27 2.61 -18.69 -3.62
C ASP A 27 1.50 -18.12 -2.74
N VAL A 28 0.35 -17.84 -3.38
CA VAL A 28 -1.04 -18.09 -2.91
C VAL A 28 -1.44 -17.72 -1.48
N ASN A 29 -0.59 -17.00 -0.76
CA ASN A 29 -0.73 -16.71 0.65
C ASN A 29 -1.49 -15.41 0.77
N GLY A 30 -2.73 -15.53 1.24
CA GLY A 30 -3.63 -14.39 1.45
C GLY A 30 -3.00 -13.31 2.34
N ILE A 31 -3.60 -12.12 2.28
CA ILE A 31 -3.16 -10.90 2.98
C ILE A 31 -2.70 -11.17 4.42
N ALA A 32 -3.45 -11.98 5.18
CA ALA A 32 -3.13 -12.35 6.55
C ALA A 32 -1.77 -13.06 6.69
N THR A 33 -1.49 -14.06 5.87
CA THR A 33 -0.21 -14.80 5.91
C THR A 33 0.96 -13.88 5.65
N ARG A 34 0.83 -12.97 4.68
CA ARG A 34 1.88 -12.00 4.38
C ARG A 34 2.14 -11.08 5.58
N LEU A 35 1.10 -10.61 6.26
CA LEU A 35 1.25 -9.79 7.46
C LEU A 35 1.90 -10.57 8.62
N GLU A 36 1.64 -11.89 8.75
CA GLU A 36 2.35 -12.74 9.72
C GLU A 36 3.86 -12.82 9.44
N GLU A 37 4.26 -12.97 8.17
CA GLU A 37 5.69 -12.98 7.79
C GLU A 37 6.39 -11.68 8.21
N LEU A 38 5.71 -10.54 8.03
CA LEU A 38 6.27 -9.23 8.35
C LEU A 38 6.49 -9.03 9.85
N LYS A 39 5.80 -9.76 10.73
CA LYS A 39 6.06 -9.75 12.19
C LYS A 39 7.44 -10.30 12.57
N ALA A 40 8.09 -11.05 11.68
CA ALA A 40 9.41 -11.61 11.91
C ALA A 40 10.55 -10.61 11.65
N LEU A 41 10.24 -9.48 10.99
CA LEU A 41 11.21 -8.41 10.75
C LEU A 41 11.69 -7.81 12.07
N ARG A 42 12.99 -7.53 12.11
CA ARG A 42 13.67 -6.90 13.24
C ARG A 42 14.23 -5.57 12.78
N ASP A 43 14.54 -4.69 13.72
CA ASP A 43 15.26 -3.45 13.40
C ASP A 43 16.54 -3.76 12.61
N GLY A 44 16.80 -2.97 11.58
CA GLY A 44 17.95 -3.17 10.69
C GLY A 44 17.68 -4.14 9.53
N TRP A 45 16.43 -4.54 9.27
CA TRP A 45 16.11 -5.49 8.19
C TRP A 45 16.46 -4.98 6.78
N LEU A 46 16.48 -3.66 6.56
CA LEU A 46 16.84 -3.05 5.29
C LEU A 46 18.36 -2.88 5.23
N ASP A 47 18.99 -3.62 4.32
CA ASP A 47 20.45 -3.66 4.09
C ASP A 47 21.30 -3.94 5.36
N GLY A 48 20.70 -4.55 6.38
CA GLY A 48 21.36 -4.81 7.67
C GLY A 48 21.60 -3.56 8.53
N LYS A 49 21.03 -2.40 8.17
CA LYS A 49 21.37 -1.09 8.76
C LYS A 49 20.18 -0.19 9.06
N ALA A 50 19.12 -0.29 8.26
CA ALA A 50 17.95 0.57 8.33
C ALA A 50 16.68 -0.28 8.41
N GLY A 51 15.52 0.37 8.47
CA GLY A 51 14.24 -0.34 8.58
C GLY A 51 13.88 -0.64 10.03
N LEU A 52 12.71 -0.17 10.43
CA LEU A 52 12.15 -0.44 11.76
C LEU A 52 11.36 -1.75 11.72
N ALA A 53 11.43 -2.49 12.82
CA ALA A 53 10.49 -3.58 13.07
C ALA A 53 9.07 -3.02 13.14
N LEU A 54 8.13 -3.78 12.60
CA LEU A 54 6.73 -3.42 12.60
C LEU A 54 6.09 -3.78 13.95
N ASP A 55 5.21 -2.91 14.44
CA ASP A 55 4.44 -3.19 15.64
C ASP A 55 3.47 -4.36 15.38
N LYS A 56 3.63 -5.44 16.16
CA LYS A 56 2.88 -6.69 15.95
C LYS A 56 1.38 -6.50 16.14
N ALA A 57 0.98 -5.74 17.16
CA ALA A 57 -0.44 -5.47 17.43
C ALA A 57 -1.10 -4.66 16.31
N SER A 58 -0.35 -3.75 15.69
CA SER A 58 -0.82 -3.00 14.53
C SER A 58 -0.90 -3.87 13.27
N LEU A 59 -0.03 -4.85 13.10
CA LEU A 59 -0.15 -5.84 12.02
C LEU A 59 -1.35 -6.78 12.22
N ASP A 60 -1.60 -7.21 13.46
CA ASP A 60 -2.82 -7.97 13.82
C ASP A 60 -4.08 -7.18 13.45
N TRP A 61 -4.13 -5.91 13.86
CA TRP A 61 -5.22 -5.00 13.51
C TRP A 61 -5.39 -4.86 11.98
N LEU A 62 -4.30 -4.73 11.23
CA LEU A 62 -4.37 -4.58 9.78
C LEU A 62 -4.90 -5.85 9.12
N ALA A 63 -4.47 -7.03 9.59
CA ALA A 63 -4.96 -8.31 9.10
C ALA A 63 -6.47 -8.46 9.33
N GLU A 64 -6.95 -8.15 10.54
CA GLU A 64 -8.38 -8.12 10.86
C GLU A 64 -9.13 -7.12 9.98
N ALA A 65 -8.57 -5.92 9.76
CA ALA A 65 -9.22 -4.88 8.97
C ALA A 65 -9.40 -5.32 7.50
N PHE A 66 -8.38 -5.95 6.91
CA PHE A 66 -8.50 -6.55 5.57
C PHE A 66 -9.51 -7.69 5.55
N GLN A 67 -9.44 -8.63 6.50
CA GLN A 67 -10.38 -9.76 6.56
C GLN A 67 -11.84 -9.33 6.64
N HIS A 68 -12.15 -8.27 7.40
CA HIS A 68 -13.53 -7.82 7.58
C HIS A 68 -14.04 -6.94 6.44
N ASN A 69 -13.16 -6.18 5.78
CA ASN A 69 -13.58 -5.12 4.89
C ASN A 69 -13.20 -5.31 3.43
N TYR A 70 -12.17 -6.13 3.13
CA TYR A 70 -11.69 -6.40 1.79
C TYR A 70 -12.30 -7.70 1.26
N PRO A 71 -12.87 -7.72 0.05
CA PRO A 71 -13.64 -8.85 -0.42
C PRO A 71 -12.73 -9.83 -1.20
N ASP A 72 -13.05 -11.12 -1.14
CA ASP A 72 -12.21 -12.18 -1.72
C ASP A 72 -12.21 -12.21 -3.26
N ASP A 73 -13.14 -11.49 -3.90
CA ASP A 73 -13.27 -11.39 -5.35
C ASP A 73 -12.44 -10.26 -5.97
N LEU A 74 -11.82 -9.41 -5.14
CA LEU A 74 -10.88 -8.38 -5.59
C LEU A 74 -9.44 -8.88 -5.58
N PRO A 75 -8.59 -8.40 -6.51
CA PRO A 75 -7.19 -8.77 -6.54
C PRO A 75 -6.52 -8.37 -5.22
N PRO A 76 -5.80 -9.26 -4.52
CA PRO A 76 -5.11 -8.90 -3.30
C PRO A 76 -3.92 -7.96 -3.60
N PRO A 77 -3.59 -7.02 -2.71
CA PRO A 77 -2.38 -6.25 -2.85
C PRO A 77 -1.12 -7.09 -2.62
N TYR A 78 -0.03 -6.69 -3.25
CA TYR A 78 1.31 -6.99 -2.75
C TYR A 78 1.60 -6.12 -1.53
N LEU A 79 2.16 -6.71 -0.47
CA LEU A 79 2.46 -5.99 0.77
C LEU A 79 3.97 -5.96 1.04
N TYR A 80 4.47 -4.75 1.26
CA TYR A 80 5.86 -4.47 1.56
C TYR A 80 5.99 -3.66 2.86
N PRO A 81 6.99 -3.95 3.70
CA PRO A 81 7.33 -3.10 4.83
C PRO A 81 7.99 -1.80 4.33
N THR A 82 7.72 -0.67 4.99
CA THR A 82 8.48 0.57 4.77
C THR A 82 9.60 0.73 5.79
N ALA A 83 10.64 1.50 5.45
CA ALA A 83 11.77 1.71 6.35
C ALA A 83 11.35 2.39 7.66
N GLU A 84 10.31 3.23 7.60
CA GLU A 84 9.74 3.96 8.73
C GLU A 84 8.80 3.13 9.62
N GLY A 85 8.62 1.83 9.34
CA GLY A 85 7.76 0.95 10.14
C GLY A 85 6.27 1.04 9.77
N GLY A 86 5.97 1.38 8.51
CA GLY A 86 4.64 1.28 7.91
C GLY A 86 4.54 0.11 6.92
N ILE A 87 3.44 0.07 6.18
CA ILE A 87 3.19 -0.92 5.11
C ILE A 87 2.86 -0.19 3.83
N GLN A 88 3.42 -0.65 2.71
CA GLN A 88 2.99 -0.27 1.37
C GLN A 88 2.21 -1.42 0.76
N ALA A 89 0.98 -1.15 0.35
CA ALA A 89 0.15 -2.07 -0.41
C ALA A 89 0.10 -1.63 -1.87
N GLU A 90 0.28 -2.56 -2.80
CA GLU A 90 0.32 -2.27 -4.23
C GLU A 90 -0.62 -3.17 -5.02
N TRP A 91 -1.31 -2.57 -6.00
CA TRP A 91 -2.12 -3.30 -6.98
C TRP A 91 -1.74 -2.86 -8.38
N SER A 92 -1.56 -3.85 -9.26
CA SER A 92 -1.55 -3.64 -10.71
C SER A 92 -2.83 -4.23 -11.28
N VAL A 93 -3.71 -3.38 -11.81
CA VAL A 93 -5.03 -3.81 -12.32
C VAL A 93 -5.22 -3.42 -13.79
N ASN A 94 -5.85 -4.31 -14.55
CA ASN A 94 -6.12 -4.14 -15.99
C ASN A 94 -4.91 -3.69 -16.83
N ASN A 95 -3.68 -4.07 -16.41
CA ASN A 95 -2.40 -3.79 -17.08
C ASN A 95 -2.12 -2.30 -17.34
N THR A 96 -2.89 -1.41 -16.74
CA THR A 96 -2.88 0.03 -17.04
C THR A 96 -2.89 0.88 -15.79
N TRP A 97 -3.40 0.37 -14.68
CA TRP A 97 -3.44 1.10 -13.42
C TRP A 97 -2.46 0.52 -12.42
N GLU A 98 -1.58 1.40 -11.93
CA GLU A 98 -0.69 1.14 -10.80
C GLU A 98 -1.23 1.89 -9.59
N ILE A 99 -1.49 1.16 -8.51
CA ILE A 99 -2.12 1.67 -7.31
C ILE A 99 -1.19 1.40 -6.13
N THR A 100 -0.98 2.41 -5.30
CA THR A 100 -0.26 2.31 -4.03
C THR A 100 -1.13 2.81 -2.89
N LEU A 101 -1.00 2.18 -1.73
CA LEU A 101 -1.53 2.64 -0.46
C LEU A 101 -0.42 2.58 0.58
N GLU A 102 0.06 3.74 0.99
CA GLU A 102 1.03 3.87 2.08
C GLU A 102 0.28 3.92 3.42
N ILE A 103 0.47 2.90 4.25
CA ILE A 103 -0.25 2.70 5.49
C ILE A 103 0.65 3.08 6.67
N ASP A 104 0.24 4.13 7.38
CA ASP A 104 0.72 4.44 8.71
C ASP A 104 -0.03 3.56 9.72
N LEU A 105 0.66 2.52 10.21
CA LEU A 105 0.13 1.56 11.18
C LEU A 105 -0.24 2.21 12.52
N LYS A 106 0.53 3.21 12.96
CA LYS A 106 0.34 3.86 14.26
C LYS A 106 -0.92 4.72 14.28
N HIS A 107 -1.14 5.50 13.23
CA HIS A 107 -2.31 6.38 13.11
C HIS A 107 -3.48 5.72 12.38
N LYS A 108 -3.28 4.51 11.83
CA LYS A 108 -4.27 3.76 11.07
C LYS A 108 -4.83 4.59 9.93
N ARG A 109 -3.93 5.21 9.19
CA ARG A 109 -4.21 6.06 8.02
C ARG A 109 -3.54 5.47 6.80
N GLY A 110 -4.15 5.69 5.66
CA GLY A 110 -3.62 5.28 4.37
C GLY A 110 -3.57 6.46 3.43
N GLU A 111 -2.45 6.65 2.73
CA GLU A 111 -2.36 7.58 1.61
C GLU A 111 -2.46 6.78 0.32
N TRP A 112 -3.60 6.91 -0.36
CA TRP A 112 -3.89 6.23 -1.61
C TRP A 112 -3.39 7.06 -2.79
N HIS A 113 -2.74 6.41 -3.73
CA HIS A 113 -2.39 6.96 -5.03
C HIS A 113 -2.68 5.92 -6.13
N ALA A 114 -3.36 6.33 -7.20
CA ALA A 114 -3.59 5.50 -8.37
C ALA A 114 -3.20 6.25 -9.63
N LEU A 115 -2.37 5.65 -10.47
CA LEU A 115 -1.88 6.21 -11.72
C LEU A 115 -2.28 5.30 -12.88
N GLU A 116 -2.92 5.87 -13.90
CA GLU A 116 -3.09 5.20 -15.17
C GLU A 116 -1.88 5.45 -16.08
N MET A 117 -1.20 4.38 -16.46
CA MET A 117 0.06 4.41 -17.18
C MET A 117 -0.06 4.89 -18.63
N ILE A 118 -1.27 4.89 -19.22
CA ILE A 118 -1.50 5.30 -20.61
C ILE A 118 -1.78 6.80 -20.69
N THR A 119 -2.80 7.29 -19.98
CA THR A 119 -3.19 8.70 -20.03
C THR A 119 -2.45 9.57 -19.02
N GLY A 120 -1.80 8.98 -18.02
CA GLY A 120 -1.23 9.70 -16.88
C GLY A 120 -2.31 10.21 -15.91
N THR A 121 -3.53 9.67 -15.97
CA THR A 121 -4.60 10.06 -15.05
C THR A 121 -4.26 9.60 -13.64
N GLU A 122 -4.27 10.53 -12.69
CA GLU A 122 -3.95 10.26 -11.29
C GLU A 122 -5.17 10.43 -10.38
N LYS A 123 -5.19 9.68 -9.29
CA LYS A 123 -6.16 9.83 -8.21
C LYS A 123 -5.49 9.61 -6.87
N GLU A 124 -5.54 10.64 -6.03
CA GLU A 124 -5.03 10.61 -4.67
C GLU A 124 -6.16 10.71 -3.65
N LYS A 125 -5.98 10.07 -2.48
CA LYS A 125 -6.89 10.23 -1.34
C LYS A 125 -6.27 9.79 -0.01
N SER A 126 -6.39 10.63 1.01
CA SER A 126 -6.13 10.22 2.39
C SER A 126 -7.33 9.46 2.98
N LEU A 127 -7.05 8.32 3.60
CA LEU A 127 -8.01 7.38 4.14
C LEU A 127 -7.84 7.21 5.65
N ASN A 128 -8.95 7.15 6.37
CA ASN A 128 -8.97 6.74 7.77
C ASN A 128 -9.35 5.27 7.84
N LEU A 129 -8.38 4.39 8.06
CA LEU A 129 -8.58 2.95 8.00
C LEU A 129 -9.33 2.39 9.22
N ASN A 130 -9.65 3.22 10.22
CA ASN A 130 -10.61 2.88 11.28
C ASN A 130 -12.08 3.04 10.84
N LYS A 131 -12.33 3.52 9.62
CA LYS A 131 -13.65 3.87 9.13
C LYS A 131 -14.02 2.96 7.97
N SER A 132 -15.13 2.23 8.10
CA SER A 132 -15.62 1.34 7.06
C SER A 132 -15.90 2.09 5.75
N GLU A 133 -16.23 3.39 5.81
CA GLU A 133 -16.42 4.21 4.61
C GLU A 133 -15.13 4.30 3.76
N SER A 134 -13.95 4.33 4.39
CA SER A 134 -12.67 4.36 3.66
C SER A 134 -12.42 3.04 2.93
N TRP A 135 -12.76 1.92 3.56
CA TRP A 135 -12.64 0.60 2.94
C TRP A 135 -13.66 0.39 1.82
N GLN A 136 -14.91 0.84 2.02
CA GLN A 136 -15.92 0.83 0.97
C GLN A 136 -15.48 1.64 -0.25
N TRP A 137 -14.95 2.85 -0.02
CA TRP A 137 -14.41 3.68 -1.09
C TRP A 137 -13.28 2.96 -1.84
N MET A 138 -12.34 2.34 -1.11
CA MET A 138 -11.22 1.63 -1.72
C MET A 138 -11.69 0.46 -2.59
N LYS A 139 -12.65 -0.34 -2.10
CA LYS A 139 -13.27 -1.42 -2.88
C LYS A 139 -13.84 -0.92 -4.19
N THR A 140 -14.70 0.10 -4.13
CA THR A 140 -15.32 0.69 -5.32
C THR A 140 -14.27 1.21 -6.30
N GLU A 141 -13.17 1.78 -5.80
CA GLU A 141 -12.11 2.34 -6.64
C GLU A 141 -11.28 1.25 -7.36
N ILE A 142 -11.07 0.10 -6.71
CA ILE A 142 -10.43 -1.09 -7.29
C ILE A 142 -11.38 -1.79 -8.26
N GLU A 143 -12.65 -1.99 -7.87
CA GLU A 143 -13.71 -2.56 -8.71
C GLU A 143 -13.84 -1.79 -10.02
N ARG A 144 -13.93 -0.45 -9.94
CA ARG A 144 -14.05 0.42 -11.12
C ARG A 144 -12.90 0.25 -12.11
N ARG A 145 -11.69 0.02 -11.60
CA ARG A 145 -10.49 -0.16 -12.44
C ARG A 145 -10.27 -1.57 -12.90
N THR A 146 -10.80 -2.56 -12.19
CA THR A 146 -10.72 -3.99 -12.54
C THR A 146 -11.83 -4.37 -13.53
N GLY A 147 -13.04 -3.83 -13.34
CA GLY A 147 -14.21 -4.14 -14.16
C GLY A 147 -14.12 -3.67 -15.61
N GLY A 148 -13.26 -2.70 -15.91
CA GLY A 148 -13.26 -2.01 -17.20
C GLY A 148 -14.57 -1.23 -17.38
N GLU A 149 -14.50 -0.05 -17.98
CA GLU A 149 -15.70 0.44 -18.66
C GLU A 149 -16.00 -0.56 -19.80
N ALA A 150 -17.20 -1.14 -19.78
CA ALA A 150 -17.78 -1.86 -20.90
C ALA A 150 -18.20 -0.89 -22.01
#